data_AF-A0A8B2HYR5-F1
#
_entry.id   AF-A0A8B2HYR5-F1
#
_cell.length_a   1.000
_cell.length_b   1.000
_cell.length_c   1.000
_cell.angle_alpha   90.00
_cell.angle_beta   90.00
_cell.angle_gamma   90.00
#
_symmetry.space_group_name_H-M   'P 1'
#
loop_
_entity.id
_entity.type
_entity.pdbx_description
1 polymer ?
#
loop_
_entity_poly.entity_id
_entity_poly.type
_entity_poly.pdbx_seq_one_letter_code
_entity_poly.pdbx_strand_id
1 'polypeptide(L)'
;MRRIEIVCYEQQGASAEYIFKKYKIPFHMELAISDDQKLLRYIGVAPDSISSSITNELNKIIDSRKKELYVTSQIIEATLSDYLTNLEKEYSEKEIKVKKKKLLEEYQSLIDPNVDFNKNLLFMIVIAAGVSVVGLFANNASLVIGAMLISPLLGPISAFSFNTAVGKTNKMLKALVSGMILLVAVIGTGALITIIALQFADLPLTDEILSRTVISPVFLGVAIALGLAGGIAMSTDIPGILVGVAIAAALVPPATVAGIGIALWDLDIFSSALTLTAANIIGLVLGMMVVFFMDGISPRKFYEKEKARNHMIVAITIFVGLSMLLGVLLLKS
;
A
#
# COMPACT_ATOMS: atom_id res chain seq x y z
N MET A 1 17.82 12.95 7.70
CA MET A 1 19.28 12.69 7.71
C MET A 1 19.54 11.30 8.26
N ARG A 2 20.57 10.60 7.76
CA ARG A 2 20.99 9.30 8.29
C ARG A 2 22.46 9.26 8.68
N ARG A 3 22.75 8.56 9.79
CA ARG A 3 24.10 8.16 10.19
C ARG A 3 24.41 6.85 9.49
N ILE A 4 25.43 6.85 8.64
CA ILE A 4 25.92 5.68 7.92
C ILE A 4 27.22 5.24 8.56
N GLU A 5 27.30 3.96 8.86
CA GLU A 5 28.46 3.37 9.49
C GLU A 5 28.87 2.10 8.74
N ILE A 6 30.17 1.93 8.51
CA ILE A 6 30.75 0.71 7.96
C ILE A 6 31.92 0.26 8.81
N VAL A 7 31.97 -1.04 9.11
CA VAL A 7 33.12 -1.71 9.71
C VAL A 7 33.72 -2.66 8.68
N CYS A 8 34.99 -2.44 8.34
CA CYS A 8 35.70 -3.18 7.30
C CYS A 8 37.15 -3.52 7.71
N TYR A 9 37.80 -4.42 6.98
CA TYR A 9 39.23 -4.66 7.14
C TYR A 9 40.06 -3.47 6.63
N GLU A 10 41.31 -3.36 7.09
CA GLU A 10 42.23 -2.30 6.66
C GLU A 10 42.39 -2.25 5.13
N GLN A 11 42.45 -3.41 4.47
CA GLN A 11 42.57 -3.52 3.01
C GLN A 11 41.38 -2.91 2.25
N GLN A 12 40.21 -2.88 2.87
CA GLN A 12 38.96 -2.35 2.29
C GLN A 12 38.76 -0.85 2.61
N GLY A 13 39.56 -0.29 3.53
CA GLY A 13 39.41 1.08 4.01
C GLY A 13 39.47 2.12 2.90
N ALA A 14 40.41 1.98 1.96
CA ALA A 14 40.55 2.90 0.82
C ALA A 14 39.29 2.94 -0.06
N SER A 15 38.60 1.81 -0.23
CA SER A 15 37.34 1.73 -0.98
C SER A 15 36.19 2.39 -0.22
N ALA A 16 36.14 2.22 1.11
CA ALA A 16 35.14 2.89 1.94
C ALA A 16 35.31 4.42 1.89
N GLU A 17 36.55 4.91 2.04
CA GLU A 17 36.86 6.34 1.91
C GLU A 17 36.49 6.90 0.54
N TYR A 18 36.80 6.16 -0.52
CA TYR A 18 36.46 6.58 -1.89
C TYR A 18 34.95 6.80 -2.04
N ILE A 19 34.13 5.91 -1.49
CA ILE A 19 32.67 6.03 -1.55
C ILE A 19 32.22 7.30 -0.80
N PHE A 20 32.66 7.52 0.44
CA PHE A 20 32.29 8.75 1.16
C PHE A 20 32.72 10.02 0.42
N LYS A 21 33.95 10.05 -0.12
CA LYS A 21 34.49 11.16 -0.93
C LYS A 21 33.70 11.38 -2.22
N LYS A 22 33.33 10.31 -2.94
CA LYS A 22 32.54 10.34 -4.17
C LYS A 22 31.19 11.03 -3.97
N TYR A 23 30.56 10.83 -2.80
CA TYR A 23 29.30 11.46 -2.43
C TYR A 23 29.46 12.77 -1.66
N LYS A 24 30.68 13.31 -1.55
CA LYS A 24 31.01 14.52 -0.79
C LYS A 24 30.56 14.44 0.68
N ILE A 25 30.53 13.25 1.27
CA ILE A 25 30.14 13.07 2.67
C ILE A 25 31.38 13.13 3.56
N PRO A 26 31.41 14.02 4.57
CA PRO A 26 32.44 13.98 5.58
C PRO A 26 32.30 12.69 6.41
N PHE A 27 33.43 12.06 6.70
CA PHE A 27 33.49 10.83 7.47
C PHE A 27 34.56 10.91 8.55
N HIS A 28 34.35 10.16 9.62
CA HIS A 28 35.30 9.96 10.70
C HIS A 28 35.74 8.50 10.66
N MET A 29 37.04 8.27 10.83
CA MET A 29 37.62 6.93 10.87
C MET A 29 38.10 6.65 12.29
N GLU A 30 37.70 5.50 12.81
CA GLU A 30 38.09 4.97 14.11
C GLU A 30 38.67 3.57 13.93
N LEU A 31 39.66 3.24 14.76
CA LEU A 31 40.23 1.90 14.80
C LEU A 31 39.37 1.05 15.74
N ALA A 32 38.77 0.00 15.20
CA ALA A 32 37.92 -0.92 15.93
C ALA A 32 38.64 -2.25 16.15
N ILE A 33 38.44 -2.87 17.30
CA ILE A 33 38.95 -4.20 17.60
C ILE A 33 37.77 -5.10 17.88
N SER A 34 37.69 -6.22 17.18
CA SER A 34 36.66 -7.25 17.37
C SER A 34 37.33 -8.61 17.36
N ASP A 35 37.19 -9.38 18.44
CA ASP A 35 37.79 -10.72 18.58
C ASP A 35 39.27 -10.78 18.15
N ASP A 36 40.08 -9.85 18.69
CA ASP A 36 41.51 -9.67 18.40
C ASP A 36 41.87 -9.29 16.94
N GLN A 37 40.89 -9.02 16.08
CA GLN A 37 41.09 -8.49 14.74
C GLN A 37 41.03 -6.96 14.74
N LYS A 38 42.03 -6.33 14.11
CA LYS A 38 42.02 -4.89 13.83
C LYS A 38 41.15 -4.60 12.62
N LEU A 39 40.21 -3.68 12.80
CA LEU A 39 39.22 -3.25 11.83
C LEU A 39 39.22 -1.71 11.76
N LEU A 40 38.68 -1.19 10.67
CA LEU A 40 38.42 0.23 10.50
C LEU A 40 36.92 0.47 10.52
N ARG A 41 36.49 1.42 11.34
CA ARG A 41 35.10 1.90 11.42
C ARG A 41 35.04 3.29 10.80
N TYR A 42 34.22 3.44 9.76
CA TYR A 42 33.95 4.74 9.14
C TYR A 42 32.52 5.18 9.45
N ILE A 43 32.36 6.42 9.91
CA ILE A 43 31.06 7.02 10.28
C ILE A 43 30.88 8.32 9.50
N GLY A 44 29.80 8.41 8.73
CA GLY A 44 29.40 9.63 8.03
C GLY A 44 27.93 9.95 8.24
N VAL A 45 27.57 11.23 8.14
CA VAL A 45 26.16 11.67 8.16
C VAL A 45 25.79 12.12 6.76
N ALA A 46 24.73 11.53 6.20
CA ALA A 46 24.29 11.79 4.85
C ALA A 46 22.81 12.22 4.79
N PRO A 47 22.43 13.04 3.80
CA PRO A 47 21.03 13.28 3.46
C PRO A 47 20.28 11.98 3.14
N ASP A 48 18.98 11.95 3.44
CA ASP A 48 18.15 10.75 3.27
C ASP A 48 18.09 10.31 1.80
N SER A 49 18.07 11.27 0.88
CA SER A 49 18.06 11.08 -0.58
C SER A 49 19.18 10.16 -1.09
N ILE A 50 20.41 10.33 -0.60
CA ILE A 50 21.57 9.56 -1.05
C ILE A 50 21.98 8.44 -0.11
N SER A 51 21.35 8.34 1.06
CA SER A 51 21.72 7.38 2.10
C SER A 51 21.65 5.92 1.64
N SER A 52 20.61 5.56 0.89
CA SER A 52 20.44 4.21 0.33
C SER A 52 21.50 3.87 -0.72
N SER A 53 21.88 4.83 -1.56
CA SER A 53 22.91 4.66 -2.60
C SER A 53 24.28 4.41 -1.98
N ILE A 54 24.64 5.20 -0.96
CA ILE A 54 25.89 5.03 -0.22
C ILE A 54 25.92 3.67 0.48
N THR A 55 24.86 3.32 1.21
CA THR A 55 24.75 2.04 1.93
C THR A 55 24.90 0.85 0.99
N ASN A 56 24.27 0.91 -0.19
CA ASN A 56 24.37 -0.14 -1.20
C ASN A 56 25.77 -0.27 -1.83
N GLU A 57 26.49 0.83 -2.04
CA GLU A 57 27.88 0.77 -2.52
C GLU A 57 28.82 0.26 -1.42
N LEU A 58 28.64 0.69 -0.17
CA LEU A 58 29.40 0.22 0.98
C LEU A 58 29.17 -1.28 1.24
N ASN A 59 27.95 -1.77 1.07
CA ASN A 59 27.68 -3.20 1.27
C ASN A 59 28.35 -4.10 0.21
N LYS A 60 28.73 -3.56 -0.95
CA LYS A 60 29.46 -4.32 -1.99
C LYS A 60 30.93 -4.52 -1.68
N ILE A 61 31.52 -3.69 -0.81
CA ILE A 61 32.96 -3.75 -0.51
C ILE A 61 33.27 -4.71 0.64
N ILE A 62 32.27 -5.08 1.45
CA ILE A 62 32.41 -6.04 2.56
C ILE A 62 31.68 -7.35 2.26
N ASP A 63 32.12 -8.44 2.90
CA ASP A 63 31.38 -9.69 2.91
C ASP A 63 30.55 -9.75 4.20
N SER A 64 29.26 -9.44 4.10
CA SER A 64 28.33 -9.40 5.23
C SER A 64 28.07 -10.76 5.88
N ARG A 65 28.64 -11.85 5.35
CA ARG A 65 28.60 -13.18 5.99
C ARG A 65 29.62 -13.31 7.11
N LYS A 66 30.61 -12.42 7.18
CA LYS A 66 31.58 -12.36 8.28
C LYS A 66 30.98 -11.60 9.45
N LYS A 67 31.07 -12.18 10.65
CA LYS A 67 30.41 -11.67 11.86
C LYS A 67 30.88 -10.28 12.28
N GLU A 68 32.11 -9.91 11.94
CA GLU A 68 32.74 -8.65 12.38
C GLU A 68 32.48 -7.48 11.41
N LEU A 69 31.97 -7.76 10.20
CA LEU A 69 31.79 -6.77 9.13
C LEU A 69 30.32 -6.41 8.96
N TYR A 70 30.02 -5.12 8.93
CA TYR A 70 28.65 -4.66 8.72
C TYR A 70 28.61 -3.24 8.16
N VAL A 71 27.46 -2.92 7.55
CA VAL A 71 27.06 -1.55 7.25
C VAL A 71 25.73 -1.29 7.98
N THR A 72 25.63 -0.16 8.68
CA THR A 72 24.37 0.28 9.27
C THR A 72 23.97 1.66 8.74
N SER A 73 22.66 1.88 8.70
CA SER A 73 22.06 3.17 8.36
C SER A 73 20.98 3.48 9.40
N GLN A 74 21.23 4.48 10.23
CA GLN A 74 20.34 4.89 11.32
C GLN A 74 19.74 6.26 11.00
N ILE A 75 18.45 6.44 11.29
CA ILE A 75 17.79 7.74 11.16
C ILE A 75 18.29 8.63 12.29
N ILE A 76 18.66 9.88 11.96
CA ILE A 76 19.00 10.89 12.96
C ILE A 76 17.79 11.82 13.09
N GLU A 77 17.29 11.97 14.31
CA GLU A 77 16.12 12.82 14.60
C GLU A 77 16.41 14.31 14.39
N ALA A 78 17.63 14.76 14.72
CA ALA A 78 18.04 16.14 14.51
C ALA A 78 19.55 16.24 14.22
N THR A 79 19.91 17.01 13.19
CA THR A 79 21.30 17.34 12.84
C THR A 79 21.38 18.83 12.51
N LEU A 80 22.33 19.54 13.13
CA LEU A 80 22.63 20.95 12.83
C LEU A 80 23.91 21.03 11.99
N SER A 81 23.77 21.29 10.69
CA SER A 81 24.92 21.48 9.79
C SER A 81 24.49 22.17 8.50
N ASP A 82 24.92 23.43 8.32
CA ASP A 82 24.64 24.19 7.09
C ASP A 82 25.20 23.49 5.84
N TYR A 83 26.35 22.82 5.97
CA TYR A 83 26.93 22.04 4.89
C TYR A 83 26.01 20.90 4.46
N LEU A 84 25.55 20.07 5.40
CA LEU A 84 24.67 18.94 5.08
C LEU A 84 23.31 19.41 4.59
N THR A 85 22.78 20.51 5.12
CA THR A 85 21.53 21.13 4.63
C THR A 85 21.69 21.64 3.19
N ASN A 86 22.81 22.29 2.85
CA ASN A 86 23.09 22.73 1.49
C ASN A 86 23.34 21.55 0.54
N LEU A 87 24.00 20.50 1.03
CA LEU A 87 24.22 19.27 0.27
C LEU A 87 22.89 18.55 0.00
N GLU A 88 22.00 18.47 0.98
CA GLU A 88 20.64 17.97 0.81
C GLU A 88 19.90 18.78 -0.25
N LYS A 89 19.94 20.11 -0.22
CA LYS A 89 19.37 20.96 -1.28
C LYS A 89 19.98 20.66 -2.66
N GLU A 90 21.30 20.53 -2.78
CA GLU A 90 21.99 20.20 -4.05
C GLU A 90 21.50 18.86 -4.62
N TYR A 91 21.35 17.84 -3.76
CA TYR A 91 20.85 16.53 -4.18
C TYR A 91 19.34 16.50 -4.41
N SER A 92 18.55 17.21 -3.60
CA SER A 92 17.11 17.36 -3.79
C SER A 92 16.77 18.11 -5.07
N GLU A 93 17.50 19.17 -5.43
CA GLU A 93 17.31 19.88 -6.72
C GLU A 93 17.67 18.99 -7.93
N LYS A 94 18.69 18.12 -7.78
CA LYS A 94 19.03 17.11 -8.80
C LYS A 94 17.99 15.98 -8.86
N GLU A 95 17.44 15.54 -7.72
CA GLU A 95 16.37 14.53 -7.63
C GLU A 95 15.01 15.06 -8.09
N ILE A 96 14.70 16.35 -7.92
CA ILE A 96 13.47 16.95 -8.47
C ILE A 96 13.46 16.86 -10.01
N LYS A 97 14.62 16.87 -10.66
CA LYS A 97 14.73 16.60 -12.12
C LYS A 97 14.68 15.12 -12.48
N VAL A 98 14.96 14.21 -11.54
CA VAL A 98 14.91 12.76 -11.74
C VAL A 98 13.84 12.20 -10.80
N LYS A 99 12.56 12.34 -11.19
CA LYS A 99 11.38 11.74 -10.53
C LYS A 99 11.79 10.48 -9.76
N LYS A 100 11.83 10.56 -8.44
CA LYS A 100 12.06 9.42 -7.53
C LYS A 100 10.86 8.48 -7.62
N LYS A 101 10.72 7.78 -8.75
CA LYS A 101 9.87 6.61 -8.87
C LYS A 101 10.49 5.54 -7.98
N LYS A 102 9.75 5.07 -6.97
CA LYS A 102 10.14 3.86 -6.22
C LYS A 102 10.59 2.77 -7.20
N LEU A 103 11.67 2.08 -6.88
CA LEU A 103 12.13 0.97 -7.71
C LEU A 103 11.03 -0.10 -7.74
N LEU A 104 10.81 -0.72 -8.90
CA LEU A 104 9.81 -1.78 -9.07
C LEU A 104 9.95 -2.90 -8.02
N GLU A 105 11.18 -3.16 -7.58
CA GLU A 105 11.51 -4.14 -6.54
C GLU A 105 10.98 -3.75 -5.16
N GLU A 106 10.95 -2.45 -4.86
CA GLU A 106 10.40 -1.91 -3.62
C GLU A 106 8.86 -2.00 -3.59
N TYR A 107 8.19 -1.78 -4.73
CA TYR A 107 6.76 -2.09 -4.81
C TYR A 107 6.48 -3.58 -4.63
N GLN A 108 7.28 -4.43 -5.28
CA GLN A 108 7.08 -5.88 -5.21
C GLN A 108 7.23 -6.42 -3.80
N SER A 109 8.20 -5.94 -3.01
CA SER A 109 8.36 -6.37 -1.62
C SER A 109 7.20 -5.94 -0.72
N LEU A 110 6.57 -4.79 -0.97
CA LEU A 110 5.40 -4.32 -0.24
C LEU A 110 4.10 -5.06 -0.64
N ILE A 111 4.01 -5.50 -1.89
CA ILE A 111 2.78 -6.06 -2.47
C ILE A 111 2.74 -7.58 -2.41
N ASP A 112 3.87 -8.26 -2.58
CA ASP A 112 3.93 -9.72 -2.62
C ASP A 112 3.33 -10.40 -1.38
N PRO A 113 3.49 -9.89 -0.14
CA PRO A 113 2.81 -10.45 1.03
C PRO A 113 1.28 -10.41 0.96
N ASN A 114 0.72 -9.52 0.13
CA ASN A 114 -0.72 -9.30 -0.01
C ASN A 114 -1.33 -10.02 -1.24
N VAL A 115 -0.52 -10.73 -2.03
CA VAL A 115 -0.98 -11.48 -3.22
C VAL A 115 -1.69 -12.76 -2.81
N ASP A 116 -1.12 -13.50 -1.87
CA ASP A 116 -1.67 -14.76 -1.42
C ASP A 116 -2.65 -14.56 -0.27
N PHE A 117 -3.67 -15.42 -0.22
CA PHE A 117 -4.60 -15.46 0.90
C PHE A 117 -3.88 -15.89 2.18
N ASN A 118 -4.14 -15.19 3.28
CA ASN A 118 -3.58 -15.49 4.58
C ASN A 118 -4.70 -15.57 5.63
N LYS A 119 -4.66 -16.61 6.47
CA LYS A 119 -5.60 -16.82 7.58
C LYS A 119 -5.66 -15.62 8.52
N ASN A 120 -4.54 -14.93 8.75
CA ASN A 120 -4.51 -13.74 9.60
C ASN A 120 -5.37 -12.61 9.02
N LEU A 121 -5.35 -12.43 7.68
CA LEU A 121 -6.19 -11.45 7.00
C LEU A 121 -7.67 -11.82 7.14
N LEU A 122 -7.99 -13.12 7.09
CA LEU A 122 -9.35 -13.61 7.34
C LEU A 122 -9.80 -13.32 8.77
N PHE A 123 -8.97 -13.57 9.78
CA PHE A 123 -9.33 -13.25 11.17
C PHE A 123 -9.53 -11.74 11.37
N MET A 124 -8.64 -10.91 10.84
CA MET A 124 -8.78 -9.45 10.93
C MET A 124 -10.05 -8.96 10.26
N ILE A 125 -10.40 -9.48 9.07
CA ILE A 125 -11.60 -9.02 8.36
C ILE A 125 -12.89 -9.48 9.05
N VAL A 126 -12.91 -10.67 9.65
CA VAL A 126 -14.07 -11.16 10.44
C VAL A 126 -14.27 -10.30 11.69
N ILE A 127 -13.19 -9.97 12.40
CA ILE A 127 -13.26 -9.07 13.57
C ILE A 127 -13.73 -7.68 13.13
N ALA A 128 -13.16 -7.13 12.06
CA ALA A 128 -13.58 -5.83 11.51
C ALA A 128 -15.07 -5.83 11.12
N ALA A 129 -15.54 -6.87 10.44
CA ALA A 129 -16.96 -7.01 10.07
C ALA A 129 -17.86 -7.09 11.31
N GLY A 130 -17.46 -7.81 12.36
CA GLY A 130 -18.22 -7.84 13.61
C GLY A 130 -18.31 -6.49 14.30
N VAL A 131 -17.20 -5.76 14.40
CA VAL A 131 -17.21 -4.38 14.92
C VAL A 131 -18.04 -3.45 14.04
N SER A 132 -18.00 -3.64 12.72
CA SER A 132 -18.80 -2.89 11.74
C SER A 132 -20.29 -3.09 11.96
N VAL A 133 -20.76 -4.34 12.13
CA VAL A 133 -22.17 -4.64 12.43
C VAL A 133 -22.63 -3.92 13.69
N VAL A 134 -21.85 -3.99 14.76
CA VAL A 134 -22.16 -3.29 16.02
C VAL A 134 -22.21 -1.79 15.81
N GLY A 135 -21.23 -1.21 15.12
CA GLY A 135 -21.20 0.23 14.83
C GLY A 135 -22.38 0.71 13.98
N LEU A 136 -22.77 -0.08 12.98
CA LEU A 136 -23.92 0.21 12.10
C LEU A 136 -25.24 0.20 12.88
N PHE A 137 -25.53 -0.88 13.62
CA PHE A 137 -26.77 -0.96 14.41
C PHE A 137 -26.79 -0.01 15.62
N ALA A 138 -25.63 0.34 16.17
CA ALA A 138 -25.53 1.35 17.24
C ALA A 138 -25.56 2.80 16.72
N ASN A 139 -25.68 3.01 15.40
CA ASN A 139 -25.57 4.32 14.74
C ASN A 139 -24.32 5.11 15.19
N ASN A 140 -23.19 4.42 15.36
CA ASN A 140 -21.96 4.98 15.93
C ASN A 140 -20.83 4.99 14.90
N ALA A 141 -20.68 6.12 14.23
CA ALA A 141 -19.63 6.35 13.23
C ALA A 141 -18.21 6.05 13.75
N SER A 142 -17.94 6.25 15.05
CA SER A 142 -16.60 5.97 15.61
C SER A 142 -16.27 4.48 15.61
N LEU A 143 -17.26 3.62 15.90
CA LEU A 143 -17.09 2.16 15.82
C LEU A 143 -16.96 1.70 14.36
N VAL A 144 -17.73 2.30 13.45
CA VAL A 144 -17.61 2.00 12.01
C VAL A 144 -16.21 2.38 11.51
N ILE A 145 -15.68 3.55 11.90
CA ILE A 145 -14.31 3.97 11.57
C ILE A 145 -13.29 3.01 12.20
N GLY A 146 -13.49 2.60 13.45
CA GLY A 146 -12.65 1.59 14.12
C GLY A 146 -12.58 0.28 13.34
N ALA A 147 -13.71 -0.21 12.81
CA ALA A 147 -13.74 -1.39 11.94
C ALA A 147 -12.96 -1.18 10.63
N MET A 148 -13.06 0.01 10.03
CA MET A 148 -12.30 0.35 8.82
C MET A 148 -10.78 0.28 9.08
N LEU A 149 -10.30 0.77 10.23
CA LEU A 149 -8.87 0.76 10.57
C LEU A 149 -8.27 -0.65 10.71
N ILE A 150 -9.08 -1.62 11.11
CA ILE A 150 -8.65 -3.02 11.30
C ILE A 150 -8.54 -3.76 9.97
N SER A 151 -9.29 -3.31 8.95
CA SER A 151 -9.52 -4.07 7.72
C SER A 151 -8.30 -4.18 6.81
N PRO A 152 -7.90 -5.40 6.39
CA PRO A 152 -6.78 -5.61 5.49
C PRO A 152 -7.09 -5.48 3.99
N LEU A 153 -8.25 -4.91 3.58
CA LEU A 153 -8.69 -4.91 2.17
C LEU A 153 -7.78 -4.11 1.21
N LEU A 154 -7.00 -3.15 1.72
CA LEU A 154 -6.02 -2.41 0.91
C LEU A 154 -5.03 -3.35 0.20
N GLY A 155 -4.57 -4.39 0.91
CA GLY A 155 -3.54 -5.30 0.42
C GLY A 155 -3.93 -5.98 -0.90
N PRO A 156 -5.03 -6.77 -0.94
CA PRO A 156 -5.44 -7.45 -2.16
C PRO A 156 -5.79 -6.52 -3.33
N ILE A 157 -6.38 -5.35 -3.06
CA ILE A 157 -6.75 -4.39 -4.12
C ILE A 157 -5.52 -3.76 -4.76
N SER A 158 -4.56 -3.36 -3.93
CA SER A 158 -3.28 -2.84 -4.42
C SER A 158 -2.47 -3.92 -5.14
N ALA A 159 -2.48 -5.15 -4.61
CA ALA A 159 -1.82 -6.30 -5.24
C ALA A 159 -2.43 -6.65 -6.59
N PHE A 160 -3.75 -6.62 -6.72
CA PHE A 160 -4.44 -6.80 -8.00
C PHE A 160 -3.99 -5.73 -8.99
N SER A 161 -4.18 -4.45 -8.64
CA SER A 161 -3.92 -3.30 -9.51
C SER A 161 -2.47 -3.26 -10.00
N PHE A 162 -1.52 -3.54 -9.11
CA PHE A 162 -0.09 -3.55 -9.45
C PHE A 162 0.30 -4.75 -10.32
N ASN A 163 -0.17 -5.96 -10.01
CA ASN A 163 0.17 -7.12 -10.81
C ASN A 163 -0.48 -7.07 -12.19
N THR A 164 -1.62 -6.39 -12.34
CA THR A 164 -2.17 -6.03 -13.66
C THR A 164 -1.26 -5.05 -14.39
N ALA A 165 -0.78 -4.00 -13.73
CA ALA A 165 0.13 -3.01 -14.32
C ALA A 165 1.44 -3.64 -14.83
N VAL A 166 2.01 -4.57 -14.06
CA VAL A 166 3.26 -5.27 -14.41
C VAL A 166 3.03 -6.46 -15.37
N GLY A 167 1.78 -6.82 -15.65
CA GLY A 167 1.44 -7.93 -16.55
C GLY A 167 1.64 -9.33 -15.94
N LYS A 168 1.69 -9.47 -14.61
CA LYS A 168 1.85 -10.75 -13.90
C LYS A 168 0.48 -11.40 -13.63
N THR A 169 -0.10 -12.03 -14.65
CA THR A 169 -1.45 -12.62 -14.62
C THR A 169 -1.68 -13.62 -13.48
N ASN A 170 -0.72 -14.50 -13.19
CA ASN A 170 -0.85 -15.47 -12.10
C ASN A 170 -0.98 -14.81 -10.72
N LYS A 171 -0.18 -13.76 -10.45
CA LYS A 171 -0.25 -13.01 -9.20
C LYS A 171 -1.51 -12.13 -9.13
N MET A 172 -1.90 -11.54 -10.28
CA MET A 172 -3.16 -10.80 -10.40
C MET A 172 -4.36 -11.67 -10.03
N LEU A 173 -4.47 -12.89 -10.58
CA LEU A 173 -5.56 -13.81 -10.27
C LEU A 173 -5.57 -14.23 -8.79
N LYS A 174 -4.41 -14.51 -8.20
CA LYS A 174 -4.29 -14.81 -6.77
C LYS A 174 -4.79 -13.65 -5.89
N ALA A 175 -4.37 -12.42 -6.21
CA ALA A 175 -4.82 -11.23 -5.48
C ALA A 175 -6.34 -11.01 -5.64
N LEU A 176 -6.90 -11.25 -6.84
CA LEU A 176 -8.34 -11.19 -7.08
C LEU A 176 -9.09 -12.20 -6.21
N VAL A 177 -8.64 -13.46 -6.20
CA VAL A 177 -9.26 -14.52 -5.39
C VAL A 177 -9.16 -14.20 -3.90
N SER A 178 -7.98 -13.73 -3.44
CA SER A 178 -7.78 -13.29 -2.05
C SER A 178 -8.75 -12.17 -1.67
N GLY A 179 -8.88 -11.13 -2.50
CA GLY A 179 -9.82 -10.03 -2.29
C GLY A 179 -11.28 -10.49 -2.26
N MET A 180 -11.67 -11.39 -3.18
CA MET A 180 -13.02 -11.95 -3.20
C MET A 180 -13.34 -12.79 -1.96
N ILE A 181 -12.38 -13.60 -1.48
CA ILE A 181 -12.55 -14.37 -0.23
C ILE A 181 -12.78 -13.43 0.95
N LEU A 182 -11.98 -12.35 1.08
CA LEU A 182 -12.17 -11.38 2.16
C LEU A 182 -13.51 -10.64 2.03
N LEU A 183 -13.92 -10.27 0.82
CA LEU A 183 -15.20 -9.60 0.60
C LEU A 183 -16.39 -10.49 0.99
N VAL A 184 -16.37 -11.75 0.55
CA VAL A 184 -17.38 -12.74 0.94
C VAL A 184 -17.35 -12.98 2.46
N ALA A 185 -16.18 -12.95 3.10
CA ALA A 185 -16.07 -13.07 4.55
C ALA A 185 -16.72 -11.87 5.27
N VAL A 186 -16.56 -10.63 4.79
CA VAL A 186 -17.25 -9.45 5.35
C VAL A 186 -18.75 -9.61 5.23
N ILE A 187 -19.25 -9.88 4.03
CA ILE A 187 -20.69 -10.01 3.76
C ILE A 187 -21.27 -11.16 4.60
N GLY A 188 -20.63 -12.32 4.59
CA GLY A 188 -21.07 -13.51 5.33
C GLY A 188 -21.05 -13.31 6.84
N THR A 189 -20.03 -12.61 7.37
CA THR A 189 -19.95 -12.28 8.79
C THR A 189 -21.01 -11.25 9.19
N GLY A 190 -21.22 -10.24 8.34
CA GLY A 190 -22.31 -9.27 8.49
C GLY A 190 -23.68 -9.96 8.57
N ALA A 191 -23.95 -10.88 7.65
CA ALA A 191 -25.18 -11.68 7.65
C ALA A 191 -25.29 -12.56 8.90
N LEU A 192 -24.25 -13.33 9.22
CA LEU A 192 -24.26 -14.27 10.33
C LEU A 192 -24.51 -13.57 11.69
N ILE A 193 -23.77 -12.49 11.97
CA ILE A 193 -23.92 -11.76 13.23
C ILE A 193 -25.30 -11.12 13.32
N THR A 194 -25.81 -10.58 12.22
CA THR A 194 -27.15 -9.98 12.19
C THR A 194 -28.23 -11.03 12.44
N ILE A 195 -28.16 -12.21 11.80
CA ILE A 195 -29.11 -13.32 12.03
C ILE A 195 -29.11 -13.73 13.51
N ILE A 196 -27.92 -13.86 14.12
CA ILE A 196 -27.80 -14.21 15.53
C ILE A 196 -28.41 -13.10 16.40
N ALA A 197 -28.09 -11.84 16.15
CA ALA A 197 -28.56 -10.72 16.93
C ALA A 197 -30.09 -10.53 16.88
N LEU A 198 -30.72 -10.79 15.73
CA LEU A 198 -32.19 -10.77 15.57
C LEU A 198 -32.91 -11.77 16.49
N GLN A 199 -32.24 -12.81 17.00
CA GLN A 199 -32.83 -13.74 17.96
C GLN A 199 -32.94 -13.16 19.38
N PHE A 200 -32.18 -12.10 19.67
CA PHE A 200 -32.06 -11.53 21.02
C PHE A 200 -32.63 -10.11 21.12
N ALA A 201 -32.70 -9.37 20.02
CA ALA A 201 -33.18 -8.00 20.00
C ALA A 201 -33.78 -7.62 18.64
N ASP A 202 -34.73 -6.68 18.66
CA ASP A 202 -35.17 -5.99 17.45
C ASP A 202 -34.07 -5.02 16.99
N LEU A 203 -33.70 -5.12 15.71
CA LEU A 203 -32.63 -4.34 15.10
C LEU A 203 -33.21 -3.32 14.11
N PRO A 204 -33.42 -2.05 14.51
CA PRO A 204 -33.92 -1.03 13.61
C PRO A 204 -32.86 -0.64 12.56
N LEU A 205 -33.32 -0.26 11.37
CA LEU A 205 -32.47 0.35 10.36
C LEU A 205 -32.03 1.74 10.82
N THR A 206 -30.72 1.95 10.92
CA THR A 206 -30.11 3.22 11.34
C THR A 206 -29.70 4.07 10.15
N ASP A 207 -29.46 5.36 10.38
CA ASP A 207 -28.94 6.27 9.35
C ASP A 207 -27.57 5.81 8.80
N GLU A 208 -26.71 5.24 9.65
CA GLU A 208 -25.44 4.64 9.22
C GLU A 208 -25.64 3.45 8.28
N ILE A 209 -26.73 2.68 8.37
CA ILE A 209 -27.06 1.61 7.43
C ILE A 209 -27.62 2.20 6.12
N LEU A 210 -28.63 3.06 6.23
CA LEU A 210 -29.33 3.65 5.09
C LEU A 210 -28.40 4.53 4.23
N SER A 211 -27.43 5.21 4.84
CA SER A 211 -26.44 6.00 4.09
C SER A 211 -25.51 5.14 3.21
N ARG A 212 -25.45 3.82 3.41
CA ARG A 212 -24.66 2.88 2.59
C ARG A 212 -25.51 2.14 1.55
N THR A 213 -26.79 2.49 1.41
CA THR A 213 -27.65 2.02 0.32
C THR A 213 -27.91 3.11 -0.73
N VAL A 214 -27.47 4.36 -0.47
CA VAL A 214 -27.61 5.46 -1.43
C VAL A 214 -26.73 5.22 -2.65
N ILE A 215 -27.38 4.94 -3.77
CA ILE A 215 -26.75 4.81 -5.08
C ILE A 215 -26.56 6.20 -5.68
N SER A 216 -25.30 6.55 -5.99
CA SER A 216 -25.00 7.78 -6.72
C SER A 216 -23.74 7.64 -7.56
N PRO A 217 -23.71 8.13 -8.81
CA PRO A 217 -22.49 8.18 -9.62
C PRO A 217 -21.39 9.05 -8.99
N VAL A 218 -21.75 9.95 -8.05
CA VAL A 218 -20.78 10.76 -7.31
C VAL A 218 -19.84 9.85 -6.49
N PHE A 219 -20.35 8.79 -5.88
CA PHE A 219 -19.53 7.87 -5.09
C PHE A 219 -18.54 7.08 -5.95
N LEU A 220 -18.89 6.78 -7.21
CA LEU A 220 -17.95 6.21 -8.17
C LEU A 220 -16.79 7.17 -8.46
N GLY A 221 -17.09 8.47 -8.65
CA GLY A 221 -16.06 9.49 -8.81
C GLY A 221 -15.14 9.61 -7.60
N VAL A 222 -15.70 9.55 -6.39
CA VAL A 222 -14.93 9.52 -5.13
C VAL A 222 -14.05 8.27 -5.06
N ALA A 223 -14.57 7.09 -5.41
CA ALA A 223 -13.80 5.86 -5.42
C ALA A 223 -12.61 5.92 -6.40
N ILE A 224 -12.80 6.51 -7.58
CA ILE A 224 -11.70 6.76 -8.52
C ILE A 224 -10.66 7.69 -7.90
N ALA A 225 -11.07 8.78 -7.26
CA ALA A 225 -10.17 9.71 -6.60
C ALA A 225 -9.37 9.05 -5.45
N LEU A 226 -10.02 8.19 -4.66
CA LEU A 226 -9.36 7.39 -3.62
C LEU A 226 -8.38 6.37 -4.22
N GLY A 227 -8.72 5.77 -5.36
CA GLY A 227 -7.83 4.91 -6.12
C GLY A 227 -6.59 5.64 -6.62
N LEU A 228 -6.75 6.86 -7.14
CA LEU A 228 -5.64 7.74 -7.53
C LEU A 228 -4.77 8.06 -6.31
N ALA A 229 -5.36 8.46 -5.19
CA ALA A 229 -4.63 8.73 -3.95
C ALA A 229 -3.85 7.49 -3.47
N GLY A 230 -4.45 6.30 -3.57
CA GLY A 230 -3.81 5.03 -3.23
C GLY A 230 -2.64 4.70 -4.13
N GLY A 231 -2.82 4.85 -5.44
CA GLY A 231 -1.75 4.69 -6.41
C GLY A 231 -0.59 5.66 -6.13
N ILE A 232 -0.88 6.93 -5.85
CA ILE A 232 0.15 7.94 -5.54
C ILE A 232 0.87 7.60 -4.24
N ALA A 233 0.14 7.23 -3.18
CA ALA A 233 0.74 6.92 -1.89
C ALA A 233 1.66 5.70 -1.96
N MET A 234 1.27 4.68 -2.73
CA MET A 234 2.14 3.54 -3.01
C MET A 234 3.36 3.92 -3.83
N SER A 235 3.21 4.92 -4.70
CA SER A 235 4.26 5.36 -5.62
C SER A 235 5.25 6.36 -5.04
N THR A 236 4.94 6.85 -3.85
CA THR A 236 5.69 7.85 -3.10
C THR A 236 6.04 7.32 -1.71
N ASP A 237 6.73 8.13 -0.90
CA ASP A 237 7.07 7.80 0.49
C ASP A 237 5.92 8.17 1.47
N ILE A 238 4.69 8.30 0.99
CA ILE A 238 3.51 8.57 1.83
C ILE A 238 3.15 7.30 2.63
N PRO A 239 2.87 7.40 3.94
CA PRO A 239 2.45 6.26 4.74
C PRO A 239 1.19 5.58 4.17
N GLY A 240 1.33 4.32 3.77
CA GLY A 240 0.23 3.54 3.16
C GLY A 240 -1.00 3.39 4.06
N ILE A 241 -0.84 3.55 5.39
CA ILE A 241 -1.94 3.50 6.35
C ILE A 241 -3.00 4.56 6.07
N LEU A 242 -2.61 5.78 5.68
CA LEU A 242 -3.54 6.90 5.49
C LEU A 242 -4.55 6.60 4.37
N VAL A 243 -4.07 5.99 3.28
CA VAL A 243 -4.93 5.57 2.18
C VAL A 243 -5.66 4.26 2.51
N GLY A 244 -5.03 3.38 3.29
CA GLY A 244 -5.66 2.15 3.78
C GLY A 244 -6.98 2.43 4.51
N VAL A 245 -7.01 3.45 5.37
CA VAL A 245 -8.25 3.87 6.08
C VAL A 245 -9.33 4.30 5.08
N ALA A 246 -8.99 5.14 4.12
CA ALA A 246 -9.96 5.67 3.15
C ALA A 246 -10.52 4.56 2.23
N ILE A 247 -9.68 3.60 1.84
CA ILE A 247 -10.10 2.44 1.04
C ILE A 247 -10.97 1.48 1.85
N ALA A 248 -10.61 1.23 3.11
CA ALA A 248 -11.45 0.44 4.00
C ALA A 248 -12.80 1.12 4.27
N ALA A 249 -12.83 2.46 4.35
CA ALA A 249 -14.05 3.24 4.52
C ALA A 249 -15.03 3.07 3.36
N ALA A 250 -14.51 2.97 2.13
CA ALA A 250 -15.32 2.74 0.95
C ALA A 250 -15.86 1.30 0.83
N LEU A 251 -15.29 0.32 1.55
CA LEU A 251 -15.57 -1.09 1.30
C LEU A 251 -16.22 -1.83 2.46
N VAL A 252 -15.67 -1.69 3.68
CA VAL A 252 -16.11 -2.50 4.82
C VAL A 252 -17.56 -2.21 5.21
N PRO A 253 -17.98 -0.94 5.41
CA PRO A 253 -19.37 -0.68 5.79
C PRO A 253 -20.37 -1.09 4.71
N PRO A 254 -20.23 -0.70 3.43
CA PRO A 254 -21.16 -1.13 2.38
C PRO A 254 -21.23 -2.67 2.22
N ALA A 255 -20.08 -3.37 2.29
CA ALA A 255 -20.09 -4.84 2.25
C ALA A 255 -20.75 -5.46 3.48
N THR A 256 -20.59 -4.84 4.66
CA THR A 256 -21.29 -5.27 5.88
C THR A 256 -22.79 -5.06 5.75
N VAL A 257 -23.23 -3.91 5.20
CA VAL A 257 -24.65 -3.61 4.95
C VAL A 257 -25.26 -4.55 3.92
N ALA A 258 -24.51 -4.97 2.90
CA ALA A 258 -24.95 -6.04 2.01
C ALA A 258 -25.22 -7.35 2.78
N GLY A 259 -24.34 -7.71 3.72
CA GLY A 259 -24.57 -8.82 4.64
C GLY A 259 -25.83 -8.66 5.51
N ILE A 260 -26.05 -7.46 6.04
CA ILE A 260 -27.27 -7.11 6.79
C ILE A 260 -28.53 -7.28 5.93
N GLY A 261 -28.51 -6.81 4.67
CA GLY A 261 -29.62 -6.99 3.74
C GLY A 261 -29.97 -8.47 3.50
N ILE A 262 -28.96 -9.34 3.38
CA ILE A 262 -29.17 -10.80 3.30
C ILE A 262 -29.85 -11.32 4.57
N ALA A 263 -29.38 -10.92 5.75
CA ALA A 263 -29.95 -11.37 7.03
C ALA A 263 -31.41 -10.93 7.22
N LEU A 264 -31.75 -9.73 6.76
CA LEU A 264 -33.10 -9.15 6.85
C LEU A 264 -34.03 -9.64 5.74
N TRP A 265 -33.55 -10.43 4.78
CA TRP A 265 -34.28 -10.78 3.55
C TRP A 265 -34.72 -9.55 2.73
N ASP A 266 -34.03 -8.43 2.89
CA ASP A 266 -34.29 -7.19 2.17
C ASP A 266 -33.39 -7.11 0.93
N LEU A 267 -33.98 -7.45 -0.21
CA LEU A 267 -33.29 -7.45 -1.50
C LEU A 267 -32.90 -6.05 -1.98
N ASP A 268 -33.62 -5.01 -1.55
CA ASP A 268 -33.33 -3.63 -1.96
C ASP A 268 -32.09 -3.13 -1.22
N ILE A 269 -31.99 -3.37 0.09
CA ILE A 269 -30.79 -3.07 0.88
C ILE A 269 -29.59 -3.87 0.38
N PHE A 270 -29.76 -5.19 0.17
CA PHE A 270 -28.69 -6.06 -0.30
C PHE A 270 -28.15 -5.61 -1.66
N SER A 271 -29.04 -5.44 -2.65
CA SER A 271 -28.64 -5.09 -4.02
C SER A 271 -28.01 -3.70 -4.10
N SER A 272 -28.54 -2.72 -3.36
CA SER A 272 -28.02 -1.36 -3.34
C SER A 272 -26.64 -1.28 -2.70
N ALA A 273 -26.45 -1.90 -1.53
CA ALA A 273 -25.17 -1.91 -0.84
C ALA A 273 -24.11 -2.73 -1.59
N LEU A 274 -24.52 -3.83 -2.24
CA LEU A 274 -23.63 -4.61 -3.11
C LEU A 274 -23.20 -3.82 -4.35
N THR A 275 -24.14 -3.08 -4.96
CA THR A 275 -23.86 -2.22 -6.11
C THR A 275 -22.90 -1.09 -5.74
N LEU A 276 -23.09 -0.44 -4.59
CA LEU A 276 -22.17 0.56 -4.07
C LEU A 276 -20.78 -0.03 -3.80
N THR A 277 -20.72 -1.22 -3.19
CA THR A 277 -19.46 -1.93 -2.95
C THR A 277 -18.72 -2.24 -4.26
N ALA A 278 -19.44 -2.74 -5.28
CA ALA A 278 -18.86 -3.04 -6.59
C ALA A 278 -18.35 -1.78 -7.29
N ALA A 279 -19.14 -0.69 -7.27
CA ALA A 279 -18.73 0.60 -7.81
C ALA A 279 -17.45 1.12 -7.12
N ASN A 280 -17.35 0.98 -5.80
CA ASN A 280 -16.17 1.37 -5.05
C ASN A 280 -14.94 0.54 -5.43
N ILE A 281 -15.05 -0.79 -5.52
CA ILE A 281 -13.94 -1.65 -5.95
C ILE A 281 -13.46 -1.25 -7.36
N ILE A 282 -14.38 -1.08 -8.30
CA ILE A 282 -14.07 -0.76 -9.69
C ILE A 282 -13.40 0.62 -9.79
N GLY A 283 -13.93 1.62 -9.09
CA GLY A 283 -13.35 2.96 -9.05
C GLY A 283 -11.94 2.96 -8.45
N LEU A 284 -11.76 2.30 -7.30
CA LEU A 284 -10.47 2.19 -6.62
C LEU A 284 -9.40 1.55 -7.51
N VAL A 285 -9.73 0.42 -8.13
CA VAL A 285 -8.83 -0.30 -9.03
C VAL A 285 -8.50 0.55 -10.26
N LEU A 286 -9.50 1.20 -10.88
CA LEU A 286 -9.28 2.08 -12.02
C LEU A 286 -8.33 3.23 -11.67
N GLY A 287 -8.56 3.92 -10.54
CA GLY A 287 -7.70 5.00 -10.08
C GLY A 287 -6.26 4.55 -9.85
N MET A 288 -6.06 3.40 -9.17
CA MET A 288 -4.72 2.86 -8.95
C MET A 288 -4.03 2.51 -10.28
N MET A 289 -4.75 1.88 -11.21
CA MET A 289 -4.20 1.55 -12.54
C MET A 289 -3.78 2.79 -13.31
N VAL A 290 -4.57 3.87 -13.29
CA VAL A 290 -4.23 5.13 -13.96
C VAL A 290 -2.91 5.70 -13.42
N VAL A 291 -2.72 5.71 -12.09
CA VAL A 291 -1.45 6.19 -11.51
C VAL A 291 -0.29 5.30 -11.89
N PHE A 292 -0.43 3.98 -11.77
CA PHE A 292 0.64 3.05 -12.16
C PHE A 292 1.02 3.17 -13.64
N PHE A 293 0.05 3.51 -14.50
CA PHE A 293 0.28 3.77 -15.92
C PHE A 293 1.06 5.07 -16.12
N MET A 294 0.66 6.15 -15.45
CA MET A 294 1.35 7.45 -15.48
C MET A 294 2.77 7.35 -14.91
N ASP A 295 2.95 6.53 -13.88
CA ASP A 295 4.25 6.23 -13.29
C ASP A 295 5.05 5.19 -14.10
N GLY A 296 4.54 4.73 -15.24
CA GLY A 296 5.27 3.87 -16.16
C GLY A 296 5.84 2.62 -15.47
N ILE A 297 5.12 2.10 -14.48
CA ILE A 297 5.48 0.89 -13.76
C ILE A 297 5.45 -0.25 -14.78
N SER A 298 6.63 -0.66 -15.23
CA SER A 298 6.78 -1.63 -16.32
C SER A 298 7.87 -2.64 -15.97
N PRO A 299 7.72 -3.92 -16.34
CA PRO A 299 8.71 -4.94 -16.07
C PRO A 299 10.10 -4.61 -16.63
N ARG A 300 11.14 -5.10 -15.94
CA ARG A 300 12.56 -4.77 -16.18
C ARG A 300 13.07 -5.31 -17.54
N LYS A 301 12.48 -6.39 -18.05
CA LYS A 301 12.85 -7.00 -19.34
C LYS A 301 12.30 -6.18 -20.51
N PHE A 302 13.21 -5.69 -21.36
CA PHE A 302 12.88 -4.85 -22.52
C PHE A 302 11.86 -5.51 -23.48
N TYR A 303 11.90 -6.85 -23.60
CA TYR A 303 11.01 -7.65 -24.45
C TYR A 303 9.57 -7.79 -23.90
N GLU A 304 9.35 -7.56 -22.61
CA GLU A 304 8.02 -7.70 -21.97
C GLU A 304 7.31 -6.35 -21.75
N LYS A 305 8.01 -5.21 -21.95
CA LYS A 305 7.45 -3.87 -21.73
C LYS A 305 6.27 -3.55 -22.63
N GLU A 306 6.35 -3.90 -23.90
CA GLU A 306 5.31 -3.58 -24.88
C GLU A 306 4.04 -4.42 -24.65
N LYS A 307 4.21 -5.70 -24.29
CA LYS A 307 3.10 -6.59 -23.89
C LYS A 307 2.44 -6.13 -22.59
N ALA A 308 3.23 -5.78 -21.57
CA ALA A 308 2.70 -5.27 -20.30
C ALA A 308 1.92 -3.96 -20.48
N ARG A 309 2.45 -3.03 -21.28
CA ARG A 309 1.76 -1.78 -21.60
C ARG A 309 0.44 -2.01 -22.33
N ASN A 310 0.41 -2.91 -23.32
CA ASN A 310 -0.82 -3.25 -24.03
C ASN A 310 -1.84 -3.94 -23.11
N HIS A 311 -1.42 -4.86 -22.25
CA HIS A 311 -2.30 -5.47 -21.23
C HIS A 311 -2.86 -4.42 -20.27
N MET A 312 -2.04 -3.45 -19.86
CA MET A 312 -2.46 -2.37 -18.98
C MET A 312 -3.46 -1.43 -19.65
N ILE A 313 -3.24 -1.06 -20.92
CA ILE A 313 -4.19 -0.23 -21.69
C ILE A 313 -5.52 -0.97 -21.87
N VAL A 314 -5.48 -2.26 -22.18
CA VAL A 314 -6.69 -3.09 -22.30
C VAL A 314 -7.42 -3.17 -20.96
N ALA A 315 -6.71 -3.41 -19.86
CA ALA A 315 -7.30 -3.43 -18.53
C ALA A 315 -7.95 -2.09 -18.15
N ILE A 316 -7.24 -0.97 -18.37
CA ILE A 316 -7.80 0.38 -18.13
C ILE A 316 -9.05 0.58 -18.98
N THR A 317 -9.02 0.21 -20.27
CA THR A 317 -10.19 0.34 -21.16
C THR A 317 -11.38 -0.47 -20.66
N ILE A 318 -11.15 -1.70 -20.19
CA ILE A 318 -12.19 -2.56 -19.60
C ILE A 318 -12.77 -1.91 -18.34
N PHE A 319 -11.92 -1.42 -17.43
CA PHE A 319 -12.36 -0.78 -16.18
C PHE A 319 -13.06 0.56 -16.41
N VAL A 320 -12.67 1.32 -17.43
CA VAL A 320 -13.38 2.53 -17.88
C VAL A 320 -14.76 2.16 -18.43
N GLY A 321 -14.85 1.11 -19.26
CA GLY A 321 -16.12 0.61 -19.78
C GLY A 321 -17.06 0.12 -18.67
N LEU A 322 -16.54 -0.62 -17.69
CA LEU A 322 -17.26 -1.04 -16.48
C LEU A 322 -17.74 0.17 -15.67
N SER A 323 -16.87 1.17 -15.47
CA SER A 323 -17.22 2.40 -14.74
C SER A 323 -18.30 3.20 -15.44
N MET A 324 -18.27 3.30 -16.78
CA MET A 324 -19.33 3.95 -17.56
C MET A 324 -20.65 3.17 -17.48
N LEU A 325 -20.60 1.84 -17.63
CA LEU A 325 -21.78 0.98 -17.53
C LEU A 325 -22.43 1.13 -16.15
N LEU A 326 -21.63 1.07 -15.08
CA LEU A 326 -22.10 1.31 -13.72
C LEU A 326 -22.62 2.72 -13.57
N GLY A 327 -21.90 3.74 -14.00
CA GLY A 327 -22.35 5.13 -13.92
C GLY A 327 -23.73 5.35 -14.56
N VAL A 328 -24.00 4.72 -15.70
CA VAL A 328 -25.31 4.75 -16.37
C VAL A 328 -26.37 3.99 -15.58
N LEU A 329 -26.04 2.83 -15.00
CA LEU A 329 -26.95 2.09 -14.13
C LEU A 329 -27.30 2.89 -12.87
N LEU A 330 -26.32 3.52 -12.23
CA LEU A 330 -26.50 4.34 -11.02
C LEU A 330 -27.29 5.63 -11.29
N LEU A 331 -27.33 6.12 -12.53
CA LEU A 331 -28.15 7.27 -12.93
C LEU A 331 -29.62 6.92 -13.15
N LYS A 332 -29.92 5.62 -13.31
CA LYS A 332 -31.27 5.12 -13.66
C LYS A 332 -32.02 4.55 -12.45
N SER A 333 -31.32 4.32 -11.33
CA SER A 333 -31.85 3.89 -10.03
C SER A 333 -32.16 5.10 -9.15
#